data_AF-A0A9X7VYG8-F1
#
_entry.id   AF-A0A9X7VYG8-F1
#
_cell.length_a   1.000
_cell.length_b   1.000
_cell.length_c   1.000
_cell.angle_alpha   90.00
_cell.angle_beta   90.00
_cell.angle_gamma   90.00
#
_symmetry.space_group_name_H-M   'P 1'
#
loop_
_entity.id
_entity.type
_entity.pdbx_description
1 polymer ?
#
loop_
_entity_poly.entity_id
_entity_poly.type
_entity_poly.pdbx_seq_one_letter_code
_entity_poly.pdbx_strand_id
1 'polypeptide(L)'
;MKPERLTAASKLWREVNWQEIERHVLRLQRQLVNAVEQGKRRVVRHIKWLIRTSYHVKLLAVPHVTQKNRGRRTADVDGDMYTTQKECKNCAN
;
A
#
# COMPACT_ATOMS: atom_id res chain seq x y z
N MET A 1 9.99 -15.52 24.77
CA MET A 1 9.09 -15.55 23.58
C MET A 1 9.67 -16.50 22.56
N LYS A 2 8.92 -17.52 22.10
CA LYS A 2 9.39 -18.52 21.13
C LYS A 2 9.31 -17.98 19.69
N PRO A 3 10.36 -18.12 18.85
CA PRO A 3 10.44 -17.52 17.51
C PRO A 3 9.57 -18.21 16.43
N GLU A 4 8.89 -19.30 16.76
CA GLU A 4 8.14 -20.13 15.79
C GLU A 4 6.96 -19.41 15.13
N ARG A 5 6.37 -18.39 15.76
CA ARG A 5 5.21 -17.69 15.20
C ARG A 5 5.55 -16.70 14.07
N LEU A 6 6.80 -16.23 14.00
CA LEU A 6 7.23 -15.24 13.00
C LEU A 6 7.49 -15.87 11.62
N THR A 7 7.79 -17.17 11.57
CA THR A 7 8.10 -17.88 10.31
C THR A 7 6.85 -18.27 9.53
N ALA A 8 5.71 -18.47 10.19
CA ALA A 8 4.46 -18.84 9.53
C ALA A 8 3.87 -17.67 8.69
N ALA A 9 3.89 -16.45 9.24
CA ALA A 9 3.41 -15.28 8.53
C ALA A 9 4.27 -14.97 7.29
N SER A 10 5.60 -15.05 7.43
CA SER A 10 6.52 -14.78 6.30
C SER A 10 6.42 -15.80 5.17
N LYS A 11 6.06 -17.05 5.47
CA LYS A 11 5.74 -18.08 4.46
C LYS A 11 4.46 -17.75 3.71
N LEU A 12 3.38 -17.43 4.43
CA LEU A 12 2.08 -17.07 3.82
C LEU A 12 2.23 -15.90 2.83
N TRP A 13 2.99 -14.85 3.19
CA TRP A 13 3.24 -13.71 2.30
C TRP A 13 3.99 -14.05 1.00
N ARG A 14 4.81 -15.10 1.00
CA ARG A 14 5.53 -15.58 -0.19
C ARG A 14 4.66 -16.48 -1.08
N GLU A 15 3.65 -17.12 -0.50
CA GLU A 15 2.71 -18.01 -1.20
C GLU A 15 1.57 -17.27 -1.90
N VAL A 16 1.37 -15.98 -1.59
CA VAL A 16 0.39 -15.12 -2.26
C VAL A 16 0.72 -14.98 -3.76
N ASN A 17 -0.25 -15.28 -4.63
CA ASN A 17 -0.13 -15.04 -6.06
C ASN A 17 -0.29 -13.54 -6.41
N TRP A 18 0.82 -12.81 -6.34
CA TRP A 18 0.86 -11.37 -6.62
C TRP A 18 0.42 -11.00 -8.03
N GLN A 19 0.72 -11.84 -9.04
CA GLN A 19 0.35 -11.58 -10.43
C GLN A 19 -1.17 -11.61 -10.64
N GLU A 20 -1.88 -12.48 -9.92
CA GLU A 20 -3.34 -12.52 -9.97
C GLU A 20 -3.96 -11.27 -9.35
N ILE A 21 -3.45 -10.87 -8.19
CA ILE A 21 -3.89 -9.66 -7.49
C ILE A 21 -3.70 -8.42 -8.37
N GLU A 22 -2.52 -8.25 -8.96
CA GLU A 22 -2.22 -7.11 -9.84
C GLU A 22 -3.13 -7.09 -11.07
N ARG A 23 -3.33 -8.24 -11.73
CA ARG A 23 -4.25 -8.34 -12.88
C ARG A 23 -5.67 -7.93 -12.50
N HIS A 24 -6.15 -8.33 -11.32
CA HIS A 24 -7.48 -7.96 -10.85
C HIS A 24 -7.60 -6.44 -10.63
N VAL A 25 -6.61 -5.81 -9.99
CA VAL A 25 -6.60 -4.35 -9.76
C VAL A 25 -6.50 -3.59 -11.08
N LEU A 26 -5.63 -4.01 -12.00
CA LEU A 26 -5.49 -3.39 -13.32
C LEU A 26 -6.78 -3.47 -14.14
N ARG A 27 -7.52 -4.58 -14.05
CA ARG A 27 -8.83 -4.71 -14.72
C ARG A 27 -9.81 -3.66 -14.21
N LEU A 28 -9.93 -3.48 -12.89
CA LEU A 28 -10.81 -2.47 -12.31
C LEU A 28 -10.40 -1.05 -12.69
N GLN A 29 -9.10 -0.76 -12.70
CA GLN A 29 -8.58 0.55 -13.12
C GLN A 29 -8.88 0.83 -14.59
N ARG A 30 -8.70 -0.15 -15.50
CA ARG A 30 -9.08 -0.01 -16.91
C ARG A 30 -10.58 0.21 -17.09
N GLN A 31 -11.40 -0.54 -16.37
CA GLN A 31 -12.86 -0.35 -16.40
C GLN A 31 -13.25 1.05 -15.90
N LEU A 32 -12.56 1.57 -14.88
CA LEU A 32 -12.76 2.93 -14.40
C LEU A 32 -12.46 3.96 -15.49
N VAL A 33 -11.31 3.85 -16.17
CA VAL A 33 -10.90 4.75 -17.26
C VAL A 33 -11.95 4.74 -18.36
N ASN A 34 -12.32 3.57 -18.87
CA ASN A 34 -13.33 3.44 -19.92
C ASN A 34 -14.70 3.99 -19.49
N ALA A 35 -15.11 3.78 -18.23
CA ALA A 35 -16.38 4.30 -17.71
C ALA A 35 -16.38 5.83 -17.55
N VAL A 36 -15.22 6.42 -17.25
CA VAL A 36 -15.02 7.88 -17.19
C VAL A 36 -15.11 8.47 -18.59
N GLU A 37 -14.42 7.89 -19.57
CA GLU A 37 -14.45 8.33 -20.98
C GLU A 37 -15.88 8.28 -21.55
N GLN A 38 -16.66 7.25 -21.20
CA GLN A 38 -18.06 7.10 -21.62
C GLN A 38 -19.04 7.97 -20.82
N GLY A 39 -18.59 8.75 -19.83
CA GLY A 39 -19.44 9.60 -18.99
C GLY A 39 -20.39 8.84 -18.05
N LYS A 40 -20.18 7.54 -17.80
CA LYS A 40 -21.08 6.68 -17.02
C LYS A 40 -20.87 6.86 -15.51
N ARG A 41 -21.34 7.97 -14.96
CA ARG A 41 -21.12 8.38 -13.55
C ARG A 41 -21.54 7.34 -12.51
N ARG A 42 -22.65 6.62 -12.72
CA ARG A 42 -23.12 5.55 -11.81
C ARG A 42 -22.13 4.38 -11.76
N VAL A 43 -21.61 3.97 -12.91
CA VAL A 43 -20.62 2.89 -13.05
C VAL A 43 -19.29 3.30 -12.42
N VAL A 44 -18.84 4.54 -12.66
CA VAL A 44 -17.63 5.10 -12.03
C VAL A 44 -17.71 5.05 -10.50
N ARG A 45 -18.86 5.43 -9.92
CA ARG A 45 -19.07 5.38 -8.47
C ARG A 45 -18.99 3.94 -7.95
N HIS A 46 -19.60 2.99 -8.65
CA HIS A 46 -19.58 1.59 -8.29
C HIS A 46 -18.16 1.00 -8.36
N ILE A 47 -17.42 1.25 -9.44
CA ILE A 47 -16.04 0.75 -9.60
C ILE A 47 -15.11 1.36 -8.54
N LYS A 48 -15.24 2.65 -8.23
CA LYS A 48 -14.49 3.27 -7.12
C LYS A 48 -14.78 2.59 -5.78
N TRP A 49 -16.03 2.24 -5.52
CA TRP A 49 -16.41 1.52 -4.32
C TRP A 49 -15.78 0.12 -4.29
N LEU A 50 -15.86 -0.64 -5.39
CA LEU A 50 -15.21 -1.96 -5.53
C LEU A 50 -13.71 -1.90 -5.27
N ILE A 51 -13.01 -0.89 -5.81
CA ILE A 51 -11.57 -0.73 -5.58
C ILE A 51 -11.28 -0.50 -4.09
N ARG A 52 -12.07 0.32 -3.39
CA ARG A 52 -11.88 0.60 -1.96
C ARG A 52 -12.15 -0.61 -1.07
N THR A 53 -13.15 -1.41 -1.41
CA THR A 53 -13.58 -2.53 -0.55
C THR A 53 -12.83 -3.82 -0.83
N SER A 54 -12.33 -4.01 -2.06
CA SER A 54 -11.72 -5.28 -2.51
C SER A 54 -10.53 -5.71 -1.66
N TYR A 55 -10.53 -6.98 -1.29
CA TYR A 55 -9.45 -7.66 -0.58
C TYR A 55 -8.13 -7.60 -1.35
N HIS A 56 -8.16 -7.82 -2.67
CA HIS A 56 -6.97 -7.81 -3.54
C HIS A 56 -6.27 -6.44 -3.54
N VAL A 57 -7.05 -5.35 -3.56
CA VAL A 57 -6.50 -3.99 -3.53
C VAL A 57 -5.84 -3.69 -2.19
N LYS A 58 -6.48 -4.10 -1.07
CA LYS A 58 -5.90 -3.96 0.27
C LYS A 58 -4.61 -4.75 0.41
N LEU A 59 -4.60 -5.99 -0.09
CA LEU A 59 -3.45 -6.88 -0.03
C LEU A 59 -2.26 -6.34 -0.86
N LEU A 60 -2.52 -5.69 -2.00
CA LEU A 60 -1.50 -5.04 -2.82
C LEU A 60 -0.96 -3.74 -2.19
N ALA A 61 -1.79 -3.01 -1.43
CA ALA A 61 -1.39 -1.73 -0.83
C ALA A 61 -0.36 -1.91 0.29
N VAL A 62 -0.47 -2.96 1.11
CA VAL A 62 0.46 -3.23 2.24
C VAL A 62 1.93 -3.39 1.80
N PRO A 63 2.28 -4.30 0.87
CA PRO A 63 3.65 -4.40 0.36
C PRO A 63 4.08 -3.15 -0.38
N HIS A 64 3.19 -2.47 -1.10
CA HIS A 64 3.53 -1.23 -1.79
C HIS A 64 3.94 -0.13 -0.82
N VAL A 65 3.15 0.10 0.23
CA VAL A 65 3.44 1.07 1.30
C VAL A 65 4.73 0.67 2.02
N THR A 66 4.88 -0.59 2.40
CA THR A 66 6.07 -1.04 3.15
C THR A 66 7.35 -1.07 2.33
N GLN A 67 7.31 -1.33 1.02
CA GLN A 67 8.49 -1.33 0.16
C GLN A 67 8.84 0.07 -0.35
N LYS A 68 7.85 0.86 -0.77
CA LYS A 68 8.06 2.19 -1.37
C LYS A 68 8.29 3.28 -0.33
N ASN A 69 7.76 3.12 0.88
CA ASN A 69 7.99 4.05 1.99
C ASN A 69 9.14 3.61 2.91
N ARG A 70 9.83 2.48 2.63
CA ARG A 70 11.08 2.13 3.31
C ARG A 70 12.12 3.23 3.04
N GLY A 71 12.37 4.05 4.05
CA GLY A 71 13.33 5.17 4.00
C GLY A 71 12.77 6.51 3.51
N ARG A 72 11.49 6.59 3.07
CA ARG A 72 10.84 7.87 2.79
C ARG A 72 10.15 8.38 4.06
N ARG A 73 10.63 9.52 4.56
CA ARG A 73 9.95 10.34 5.57
C ARG A 73 8.73 11.00 4.92
N THR A 74 7.60 10.31 4.87
CA THR A 74 6.32 11.01 4.71
C THR A 74 6.08 11.77 6.00
N ALA A 75 6.02 13.11 5.93
CA ALA A 75 5.57 13.92 7.05
C ALA A 75 4.23 13.36 7.54
N ASP A 76 4.12 13.15 8.84
CA ASP A 76 2.89 12.65 9.45
C ASP A 76 1.74 13.64 9.20
N VAL A 77 0.50 13.18 9.40
CA VAL A 77 -0.71 14.02 9.26
C VAL A 77 -0.65 15.27 10.17
N ASP A 78 0.17 15.24 11.22
CA ASP A 78 0.41 16.34 12.16
C ASP A 78 1.82 16.96 12.09
N GLY A 79 2.57 16.77 10.99
CA GLY A 79 3.79 17.56 10.72
C GLY A 79 5.04 17.23 11.55
N ASP A 80 4.97 16.34 12.55
CA ASP A 80 6.12 16.02 13.39
C ASP A 80 6.99 14.89 12.82
N MET A 81 8.23 15.25 12.47
CA MET A 81 9.28 14.31 12.07
C MET A 81 9.94 13.70 13.31
N TYR A 82 9.58 12.45 13.65
CA TYR A 82 10.32 11.67 14.65
C TYR A 82 11.76 11.47 14.20
N THR A 83 12.65 12.27 14.79
CA THR A 83 14.09 12.20 14.58
C THR A 83 14.69 11.40 15.72
N THR A 84 14.64 10.07 15.64
CA THR A 84 15.53 9.22 16.43
C THR A 84 16.74 8.87 15.57
N GLN A 85 17.62 9.85 15.41
CA GLN A 85 19.05 9.56 15.27
C GLN A 85 19.72 10.07 16.54
N LYS A 86 20.10 9.13 17.39
CA LYS A 86 21.22 9.33 18.30
C LYS A 86 22.40 9.77 17.43
N GLU A 87 22.81 11.02 17.56
CA GLU A 87 24.21 11.44 17.76
C GLU A 87 24.33 12.97 17.62
N CYS A 88 24.36 13.65 18.77
CA CYS A 88 25.20 14.82 18.92
C CYS A 88 26.65 14.43 18.63
N LYS A 89 27.35 15.21 17.79
CA LYS A 89 28.68 15.73 18.14
C LYS A 89 29.11 16.81 17.15
N ASN A 90 29.38 17.98 17.72
CA ASN A 90 30.11 19.14 17.21
C ASN A 90 29.63 19.79 15.93
N CYS A 91 28.89 20.90 16.08
CA CYS A 91 29.06 22.11 15.27
C CYS A 91 28.48 23.30 16.06
N ALA A 92 29.24 23.84 17.03
CA ALA A 92 29.11 25.22 17.55
C ALA A 92 30.16 25.47 18.65
N ASN A 93 31.35 25.89 18.23
CA ASN A 93 32.19 26.95 18.81
C ASN A 93 33.55 26.94 18.11
#